data_AF-U5EBR9-F1
#
_entry.id   AF-U5EBR9-F1
#
_cell.length_a   1.000
_cell.length_b   1.000
_cell.length_c   1.000
_cell.angle_alpha   90.00
_cell.angle_beta   90.00
_cell.angle_gamma   90.00
#
_symmetry.space_group_name_H-M   'P 1'
#
loop_
_entity.id
_entity.type
_entity.pdbx_description
1 polymer ?
#
loop_
_entity_poly.entity_id
_entity_poly.type
_entity_poly.pdbx_seq_one_letter_code
_entity_poly.pdbx_strand_id
1 'polypeptide(L)'
;MSDQGSWEALVVGLCDLAVKYDADTFLYEEVVVLSARVIQPDGQSRGSIRVTRFDDEAARIETGWCFNIVVDYVSVDRDRPVPALGLVEAICSGNAEEHCLIDDDGHWVGIVRSAWSSEGHRWESGNLDRPERRATRRFPSWIDPD
;
A
#
# COMPACT_ATOMS: atom_id res chain seq x y z
N MET A 1 -9.20 0.75 29.00
CA MET A 1 -8.12 1.39 28.22
C MET A 1 -8.55 1.22 26.78
N SER A 2 -8.78 2.31 26.06
CA SER A 2 -9.27 2.27 24.68
C SER A 2 -8.07 2.27 23.74
N ASP A 3 -7.84 1.15 23.06
CA ASP A 3 -6.77 0.99 22.09
C ASP A 3 -7.08 1.80 20.83
N GLN A 4 -6.15 2.68 20.42
CA GLN A 4 -6.12 3.14 19.03
C GLN A 4 -5.36 2.10 18.23
N GLY A 5 -5.92 1.74 17.07
CA GLY A 5 -5.38 0.65 16.26
C GLY A 5 -6.05 -0.69 16.53
N SER A 6 -7.36 -0.72 16.77
CA SER A 6 -8.12 -1.96 16.52
C SER A 6 -8.33 -2.14 15.02
N TRP A 7 -8.65 -3.37 14.62
CA TRP A 7 -9.05 -3.65 13.23
C TRP A 7 -10.22 -2.76 12.78
N GLU A 8 -11.21 -2.54 13.63
CA GLU A 8 -12.37 -1.67 13.33
C GLU A 8 -11.97 -0.22 13.14
N ALA A 9 -11.03 0.29 13.95
CA ALA A 9 -10.50 1.64 13.80
C ALA A 9 -9.72 1.79 12.48
N LEU A 10 -8.94 0.77 12.12
CA LEU A 10 -8.28 0.73 10.81
C LEU A 10 -9.30 0.74 9.67
N VAL A 11 -10.35 -0.09 9.74
CA VAL A 11 -11.41 -0.15 8.72
C VAL A 11 -12.07 1.21 8.50
N VAL A 12 -12.38 1.94 9.58
CA VAL A 12 -12.92 3.30 9.47
C VAL A 12 -11.95 4.24 8.77
N GLY A 13 -10.67 4.23 9.15
CA GLY A 13 -9.66 5.05 8.48
C GLY A 13 -9.45 4.69 7.00
N LEU A 14 -9.59 3.41 6.64
CA LEU A 14 -9.55 2.96 5.24
C LEU A 14 -10.74 3.50 4.44
N CYS A 15 -11.94 3.52 5.04
CA CYS A 15 -13.11 4.15 4.42
C CYS A 15 -12.90 5.66 4.22
N ASP A 16 -12.32 6.36 5.19
CA ASP A 16 -12.01 7.79 5.07
C ASP A 16 -10.99 8.04 3.95
N LEU A 17 -9.96 7.21 3.84
CA LEU A 17 -9.02 7.25 2.71
C LEU A 17 -9.72 6.98 1.38
N ALA A 18 -10.64 6.03 1.32
CA ALA A 18 -11.39 5.76 0.09
C ALA A 18 -12.21 6.98 -0.34
N VAL A 19 -12.85 7.69 0.60
CA VAL A 19 -13.55 8.95 0.32
C VAL A 19 -12.56 10.02 -0.19
N LYS A 20 -11.41 10.16 0.48
CA LYS A 20 -10.37 11.13 0.10
C LYS A 20 -9.87 10.93 -1.33
N TYR A 21 -9.72 9.68 -1.76
CA TYR A 21 -9.17 9.31 -3.07
C TYR A 21 -10.23 8.90 -4.11
N ASP A 22 -11.51 9.26 -3.89
CA ASP A 22 -12.65 8.90 -4.76
C ASP A 22 -12.65 7.43 -5.18
N ALA A 23 -12.53 6.53 -4.21
CA ALA A 23 -12.47 5.09 -4.38
C ALA A 23 -13.70 4.39 -3.80
N ASP A 24 -13.98 3.19 -4.32
CA ASP A 24 -14.97 2.28 -3.74
C ASP A 24 -14.32 1.42 -2.65
N THR A 25 -15.09 1.12 -1.60
CA THR A 25 -14.69 0.20 -0.54
C THR A 25 -15.61 -1.01 -0.51
N PHE A 26 -15.04 -2.21 -0.50
CA PHE A 26 -15.74 -3.47 -0.34
C PHE A 26 -15.26 -4.17 0.93
N LEU A 27 -16.19 -4.64 1.77
CA LEU A 27 -15.87 -5.29 3.03
C LEU A 27 -16.48 -6.69 3.07
N TYR A 28 -15.68 -7.68 3.44
CA TYR A 28 -16.11 -9.05 3.71
C TYR A 28 -15.05 -9.77 4.55
N GLU A 29 -15.46 -10.60 5.50
CA GLU A 29 -14.59 -11.56 6.21
C GLU A 29 -13.16 -11.07 6.53
N GLU A 30 -13.02 -10.06 7.42
CA GLU A 30 -11.72 -9.49 7.82
C GLU A 30 -10.85 -8.95 6.66
N VAL A 31 -11.49 -8.65 5.53
CA VAL A 31 -10.88 -8.08 4.34
C VAL A 31 -11.57 -6.76 3.99
N VAL A 32 -10.76 -5.76 3.68
CA VAL A 32 -11.18 -4.49 3.09
C VAL A 32 -10.49 -4.36 1.73
N VAL A 33 -11.27 -4.10 0.69
CA VAL A 33 -10.75 -3.82 -0.65
C VAL A 33 -11.08 -2.39 -1.01
N LEU A 34 -10.05 -1.58 -1.28
CA LEU A 34 -10.19 -0.25 -1.87
C LEU A 34 -9.94 -0.37 -3.37
N SER A 35 -10.81 0.20 -4.19
CA SER A 35 -10.66 0.20 -5.65
C SER A 35 -10.85 1.60 -6.20
N ALA A 36 -9.87 2.10 -6.95
CA ALA A 36 -10.01 3.36 -7.68
C ALA A 36 -11.23 3.33 -8.62
N ARG A 37 -12.00 4.41 -8.67
CA ARG A 37 -13.19 4.55 -9.55
C ARG A 37 -12.83 4.88 -10.99
N VAL A 38 -11.82 5.73 -11.17
CA VAL A 38 -11.42 6.21 -12.49
C VAL A 38 -10.54 5.18 -13.18
N ILE A 39 -10.95 4.80 -14.39
CA ILE A 39 -10.16 3.93 -15.27
C ILE A 39 -9.10 4.81 -15.92
N GLN A 40 -7.82 4.53 -15.68
CA GLN A 40 -6.77 5.21 -16.43
C GLN A 40 -6.87 4.86 -17.92
N PRO A 41 -6.61 5.82 -18.83
CA PRO A 41 -6.84 5.65 -20.28
C PRO A 41 -6.10 4.48 -20.92
N ASP A 42 -5.04 3.97 -20.29
CA ASP A 42 -4.24 2.83 -20.77
C ASP A 42 -4.92 1.46 -20.55
N GLY A 43 -6.05 1.42 -19.84
CA GLY A 43 -6.86 0.21 -19.62
C GLY A 43 -6.16 -0.88 -18.79
N GLN A 44 -4.97 -0.63 -18.24
CA GLN A 44 -4.15 -1.67 -17.59
C GLN A 44 -4.07 -1.54 -16.08
N SER A 45 -4.52 -0.44 -15.47
CA SER A 45 -4.37 -0.24 -14.04
C SER A 45 -5.68 0.21 -13.39
N ARG A 46 -6.50 -0.75 -12.94
CA ARG A 46 -7.36 -0.50 -11.79
C ARG A 46 -6.48 -0.67 -10.55
N GLY A 47 -6.15 0.44 -9.89
CA GLY A 47 -5.50 0.38 -8.59
C GLY A 47 -6.47 -0.22 -7.59
N SER A 48 -6.20 -1.44 -7.13
CA SER A 48 -6.92 -2.03 -6.00
C SER A 48 -5.94 -2.37 -4.88
N ILE A 49 -6.31 -2.01 -3.66
CA ILE A 49 -5.57 -2.38 -2.46
C ILE A 49 -6.44 -3.35 -1.68
N ARG A 50 -5.93 -4.56 -1.45
CA ARG A 50 -6.55 -5.53 -0.56
C ARG A 50 -5.84 -5.45 0.79
N VAL A 51 -6.59 -5.18 1.85
CA VAL A 51 -6.12 -5.18 3.23
C VAL A 51 -6.81 -6.34 3.95
N THR A 52 -6.03 -7.25 4.51
CA THR A 52 -6.54 -8.40 5.27
C THR A 52 -5.99 -8.32 6.69
N ARG A 53 -6.83 -8.59 7.69
CA ARG A 53 -6.33 -8.76 9.07
C ARG A 53 -5.30 -9.89 9.09
N PHE A 54 -4.12 -9.63 9.65
CA PHE A 54 -3.07 -10.64 9.76
C PHE A 54 -3.03 -11.23 11.17
N ASP A 55 -3.03 -10.36 12.18
CA ASP A 55 -3.15 -10.72 13.59
C ASP A 55 -3.91 -9.62 14.36
N ASP A 56 -3.66 -9.47 15.66
CA ASP A 56 -4.32 -8.47 16.49
C ASP A 56 -3.71 -7.07 16.35
N GLU A 57 -2.49 -6.95 15.81
CA GLU A 57 -1.72 -5.71 15.74
C GLU A 57 -1.33 -5.30 14.32
N ALA A 58 -1.45 -6.19 13.33
CA ALA A 58 -0.95 -6.01 11.97
C ALA A 58 -1.93 -6.45 10.87
N ALA A 59 -1.82 -5.77 9.72
CA ALA A 59 -2.56 -6.05 8.51
C ALA A 59 -1.62 -6.44 7.37
N ARG A 60 -2.09 -7.34 6.52
CA ARG A 60 -1.48 -7.66 5.23
C ARG A 60 -2.07 -6.78 4.14
N ILE A 61 -1.22 -6.02 3.45
CA ILE A 61 -1.59 -5.10 2.37
C ILE A 61 -1.04 -5.63 1.05
N GLU A 62 -1.92 -5.75 0.04
CA GLU A 62 -1.61 -6.29 -1.28
C GLU A 62 -2.07 -5.31 -2.39
N THR A 63 -1.19 -5.01 -3.35
CA THR A 63 -1.45 -4.18 -4.54
C THR A 63 -0.47 -4.51 -5.68
N GLY A 64 -0.81 -4.15 -6.93
CA GLY A 64 0.08 -4.33 -8.08
C GLY A 64 0.41 -5.79 -8.42
N TRP A 65 1.57 -6.01 -9.06
CA TRP A 65 2.01 -7.36 -9.43
C TRP A 65 2.66 -8.09 -8.27
N CYS A 66 3.36 -7.35 -7.41
CA CYS A 66 4.26 -7.94 -6.41
C CYS A 66 4.23 -7.23 -5.05
N PHE A 67 3.48 -6.13 -4.91
CA PHE A 67 3.46 -5.38 -3.65
C PHE A 67 2.57 -6.09 -2.63
N ASN A 68 3.20 -6.78 -1.67
CA ASN A 68 2.55 -7.52 -0.60
C ASN A 68 3.37 -7.35 0.68
N ILE A 69 2.81 -6.78 1.74
CA ILE A 69 3.54 -6.44 2.96
C ILE A 69 2.66 -6.58 4.20
N VAL A 70 3.27 -6.98 5.32
CA VAL A 70 2.63 -6.96 6.64
C VAL A 70 3.09 -5.71 7.38
N VAL A 71 2.15 -4.97 7.94
CA VAL A 71 2.42 -3.70 8.63
C VAL A 71 1.49 -3.53 9.82
N ASP A 72 2.02 -2.97 10.90
CA ASP A 72 1.26 -2.75 12.12
C ASP A 72 0.16 -1.69 11.90
N TYR A 73 -1.03 -1.96 12.43
CA TYR A 73 -2.10 -0.99 12.55
C TYR A 73 -2.36 -0.58 14.01
N VAL A 74 -1.67 -1.18 14.98
CA VAL A 74 -1.55 -0.66 16.35
C VAL A 74 -0.41 0.35 16.40
N SER A 75 -0.66 1.55 16.94
CA SER A 75 0.37 2.59 17.08
C SER A 75 0.75 2.81 18.54
N VAL A 76 2.05 2.92 18.77
CA VAL A 76 2.63 3.32 20.08
C VAL A 76 2.53 4.84 20.28
N ASP A 77 2.49 5.61 19.18
CA ASP A 77 2.37 7.08 19.18
C ASP A 77 0.96 7.50 18.75
N ARG A 78 0.25 8.22 19.63
CA ARG A 78 -1.17 8.60 19.45
C ARG A 78 -1.36 9.82 18.55
N ASP A 79 -0.29 10.58 18.32
CA ASP A 79 -0.35 11.81 17.53
C ASP A 79 -0.13 11.55 16.04
N ARG A 80 0.08 10.30 15.63
CA ARG A 80 0.37 9.91 14.25
C ARG A 80 -0.66 8.92 13.69
N PRO A 81 -0.93 8.95 12.38
CA PRO A 81 -1.69 7.90 11.72
C PRO A 81 -1.05 6.54 11.96
N VAL A 82 -1.86 5.49 12.14
CA VAL A 82 -1.33 4.14 12.31
C VAL A 82 -0.55 3.72 11.06
N PRO A 83 0.55 2.95 11.17
CA PRO A 83 1.46 2.70 10.06
C PRO A 83 0.78 2.10 8.82
N ALA A 84 -0.20 1.21 9.01
CA ALA A 84 -1.03 0.67 7.95
C ALA A 84 -1.78 1.73 7.13
N LEU A 85 -2.37 2.74 7.78
CA LEU A 85 -3.06 3.83 7.07
C LEU A 85 -2.08 4.66 6.25
N GLY A 86 -0.92 4.99 6.83
CA GLY A 86 0.12 5.75 6.14
C GLY A 86 0.64 5.04 4.89
N LEU A 87 0.76 3.71 4.94
CA LEU A 87 1.17 2.93 3.78
C LEU A 87 0.09 2.87 2.69
N VAL A 88 -1.18 2.67 3.05
CA VAL A 88 -2.28 2.71 2.08
C VAL A 88 -2.37 4.09 1.42
N GLU A 89 -2.23 5.16 2.19
CA GLU A 89 -2.20 6.52 1.67
C GLU A 89 -1.00 6.78 0.73
N ALA A 90 0.18 6.24 1.05
CA ALA A 90 1.35 6.31 0.16
C ALA A 90 1.07 5.65 -1.19
N ILE A 91 0.37 4.50 -1.21
CA ILE A 91 -0.02 3.83 -2.45
C ILE A 91 -1.01 4.69 -3.25
N CYS A 92 -2.09 5.17 -2.61
CA CYS A 92 -3.13 5.96 -3.28
C CYS A 92 -2.59 7.30 -3.84
N SER A 93 -1.59 7.90 -3.18
CA SER A 93 -0.92 9.12 -3.64
C SER A 93 0.15 8.90 -4.72
N GLY A 94 0.36 7.65 -5.15
CA GLY A 94 1.40 7.32 -6.13
C GLY A 94 2.83 7.42 -5.58
N ASN A 95 2.98 7.35 -4.26
CA ASN A 95 4.26 7.33 -3.54
C ASN A 95 4.63 5.90 -3.12
N ALA A 96 4.48 4.97 -4.06
CA ALA A 96 4.87 3.59 -3.91
C ALA A 96 5.49 3.08 -5.21
N GLU A 97 6.43 2.15 -5.09
CA GLU A 97 7.14 1.52 -6.19
C GLU A 97 7.27 0.00 -5.96
N GLU A 98 7.05 -0.75 -7.04
CA GLU A 98 7.43 -2.16 -7.13
C GLU A 98 8.61 -2.32 -8.08
N HIS A 99 9.60 -3.12 -7.66
CA HIS A 99 10.82 -3.38 -8.40
C HIS A 99 10.98 -4.88 -8.66
N CYS A 100 11.22 -5.21 -9.92
CA CYS A 100 11.69 -6.53 -10.33
C CYS A 100 13.22 -6.47 -10.52
N LEU A 101 13.95 -7.34 -9.84
CA LEU A 101 15.39 -7.52 -10.00
C LEU A 101 15.64 -8.46 -11.19
N ILE A 102 16.47 -8.02 -12.12
CA ILE A 102 16.77 -8.68 -13.38
C ILE A 102 18.27 -8.93 -13.46
N ASP A 103 18.68 -10.19 -13.65
CA ASP A 103 20.07 -10.55 -13.84
C ASP A 103 20.61 -10.15 -15.23
N ASP A 104 21.89 -10.42 -15.49
CA ASP A 104 22.53 -10.07 -16.76
C ASP A 104 21.97 -10.84 -17.96
N ASP A 105 21.35 -12.00 -17.71
CA ASP A 105 20.72 -12.85 -18.73
C ASP A 105 19.26 -12.44 -19.01
N GLY A 106 18.73 -11.47 -18.25
CA GLY A 106 17.36 -10.97 -18.40
C GLY A 106 16.32 -11.77 -17.61
N HIS A 107 16.73 -12.65 -16.70
CA HIS A 107 15.81 -13.39 -15.84
C HIS A 107 15.42 -12.58 -14.60
N TRP A 108 14.19 -12.81 -14.16
CA TRP A 108 13.71 -12.29 -12.89
C TRP A 108 14.30 -13.08 -11.72
N VAL A 109 15.06 -12.40 -10.85
CA VAL A 109 15.79 -13.01 -9.72
C VAL A 109 15.40 -12.47 -8.34
N GLY A 110 14.50 -11.49 -8.26
CA GLY A 110 14.00 -11.00 -6.98
C GLY A 110 13.01 -9.84 -7.06
N ILE A 111 12.39 -9.52 -5.93
CA ILE A 111 11.40 -8.43 -5.79
C ILE A 111 11.87 -7.50 -4.68
N VAL A 112 11.81 -6.20 -4.96
CA VAL A 112 11.97 -5.16 -3.95
C VAL A 112 10.76 -4.23 -4.01
N ARG A 113 10.35 -3.71 -2.86
CA ARG A 113 9.19 -2.83 -2.71
C ARG A 113 9.59 -1.63 -1.87
N SER A 114 9.12 -0.46 -2.24
CA SER A 114 9.24 0.72 -1.38
C SER A 114 7.99 1.59 -1.44
N ALA A 115 7.65 2.23 -0.32
CA ALA A 115 6.59 3.22 -0.25
C ALA A 115 6.98 4.30 0.75
N TRP A 116 6.48 5.52 0.56
CA TRP A 116 6.81 6.65 1.42
C TRP A 116 5.62 7.58 1.63
N SER A 117 5.46 8.07 2.86
CA SER A 117 4.48 9.12 3.16
C SER A 117 5.09 10.51 2.96
N SER A 118 4.24 11.53 2.81
CA SER A 118 4.66 12.93 2.83
C SER A 118 5.30 13.35 4.16
N GLU A 119 4.99 12.64 5.24
CA GLU A 119 5.53 12.86 6.59
C GLU A 119 6.91 12.20 6.79
N GLY A 120 7.45 11.53 5.77
CA GLY A 120 8.78 10.92 5.79
C GLY A 120 8.83 9.50 6.35
N HIS A 121 7.68 8.86 6.59
CA HIS A 121 7.64 7.43 6.89
C HIS A 121 7.99 6.64 5.62
N ARG A 122 8.77 5.58 5.79
CA ARG A 122 9.19 4.71 4.67
C ARG A 122 9.00 3.25 5.02
N TRP A 123 8.44 2.51 4.08
CA TRP A 123 8.28 1.07 4.15
C TRP A 123 9.10 0.43 3.05
N GLU A 124 9.88 -0.58 3.41
CA GLU A 124 10.73 -1.30 2.47
C GLU A 124 10.59 -2.81 2.71
N SER A 125 10.60 -3.57 1.61
CA SER A 125 10.66 -5.03 1.67
C SER A 125 11.58 -5.55 0.58
N GLY A 126 12.57 -6.35 0.99
CA GLY A 126 13.69 -6.77 0.14
C GLY A 126 14.94 -5.94 0.41
N ASN A 127 15.96 -6.10 -0.43
CA ASN A 127 17.21 -5.38 -0.31
C ASN A 127 17.36 -4.44 -1.52
N LEU A 128 17.23 -3.13 -1.26
CA LEU A 128 17.39 -2.06 -2.25
C LEU A 128 18.84 -1.78 -2.65
N ASP A 129 19.82 -2.45 -2.04
CA ASP A 129 21.24 -2.26 -2.34
C ASP A 129 21.81 -3.38 -3.22
N ARG A 130 20.97 -4.31 -3.68
CA ARG A 130 21.46 -5.38 -4.54
C ARG A 130 21.90 -4.88 -5.93
N PRO A 131 22.94 -5.47 -6.52
CA PRO A 131 23.57 -4.94 -7.74
C PRO A 131 22.79 -5.26 -9.02
N GLU A 132 21.75 -6.11 -8.99
CA GLU A 132 21.01 -6.48 -10.21
C GLU A 132 20.26 -5.29 -10.81
N ARG A 133 20.02 -5.37 -12.13
CA ARG A 133 19.23 -4.37 -12.85
C ARG A 133 17.80 -4.37 -12.33
N ARG A 134 17.11 -3.24 -12.47
CA ARG A 134 15.74 -3.08 -11.95
C ARG A 134 14.79 -2.62 -13.04
N ALA A 135 13.69 -3.35 -13.18
CA ALA A 135 12.49 -2.80 -13.78
C ALA A 135 11.64 -2.23 -12.64
N THR A 136 11.45 -0.92 -12.65
CA THR A 136 10.66 -0.21 -11.64
C THR A 136 9.32 0.18 -12.24
N ARG A 137 8.25 -0.07 -11.50
CA ARG A 137 6.93 0.50 -11.76
C ARG A 137 6.53 1.34 -10.55
N ARG A 138 6.28 2.62 -10.81
CA ARG A 138 5.65 3.51 -9.85
C ARG A 138 4.15 3.34 -9.92
N PHE A 139 3.51 3.19 -8.76
CA PHE A 139 2.06 3.20 -8.70
C PHE A 139 1.56 4.60 -9.07
N PRO A 140 0.58 4.71 -9.98
CA PRO A 140 0.07 6.02 -10.33
C PRO A 140 -0.81 6.56 -9.18
N SER A 141 -0.86 7.89 -9.05
CA SER A 141 -1.79 8.55 -8.15
C SER A 141 -3.23 8.23 -8.56
N TRP A 142 -4.12 8.08 -7.57
CA TRP A 142 -5.54 7.84 -7.79
C TRP A 142 -6.32 9.13 -8.05
N ILE A 143 -5.73 10.28 -7.71
CA ILE A 143 -6.25 11.61 -8.03
C ILE A 143 -5.29 12.23 -9.05
N ASP A 144 -5.83 12.89 -10.07
CA ASP A 144 -5.03 13.69 -10.99
C ASP A 144 -4.33 14.83 -10.23
N PRO A 145 -3.03 15.07 -10.44
CA PRO A 145 -2.41 16.29 -9.98
C PRO A 145 -2.98 17.45 -10.80
N ASP A 146 -3.73 18.34 -10.14
CA ASP A 146 -4.11 19.65 -10.69
C ASP A 146 -2.87 20.47 -11.10
#